data_AF-A0A9R1RSF0-F1
#
_entry.id   AF-A0A9R1RSF0-F1
#
_cell.length_a   1.000
_cell.length_b   1.000
_cell.length_c   1.000
_cell.angle_alpha   90.00
_cell.angle_beta   90.00
_cell.angle_gamma   90.00
#
_symmetry.space_group_name_H-M   'P 1'
#
loop_
_entity.id
_entity.type
_entity.pdbx_description
1 polymer ?
#
loop_
_entity_poly.entity_id
_entity_poly.type
_entity_poly.pdbx_seq_one_letter_code
_entity_poly.pdbx_strand_id
1 'polypeptide(L)'
;MLHTMEELKLTGNHLKGSRPLLTFSSNFDQQPHWKLLKEMITQIFATPKDHRKAKPFHDHVFVFSIVDDHILPHNEIDKVDKGGLDKMTLVEVGPRFCLNPIKMFGGSFGGPTLFENPFYEKRKKAGKYAKKVKAKVRRKMHEMENTLEPDEFADLWKGED
;
A
#
# COMPACT_ATOMS: atom_id res chain seq x y z
N MET A 1 4.29 2.69 3.02
CA MET A 1 5.51 3.05 2.26
C MET A 1 5.55 2.08 1.09
N LEU A 2 5.69 2.57 -0.13
CA LEU A 2 5.71 1.74 -1.34
C LEU A 2 6.98 2.11 -2.10
N HIS A 3 7.87 1.15 -2.26
CA HIS A 3 9.08 1.28 -3.07
C HIS A 3 8.90 0.42 -4.31
N THR A 4 9.02 1.04 -5.48
CA THR A 4 8.85 0.38 -6.77
C THR A 4 10.16 -0.24 -7.25
N MET A 5 10.10 -1.16 -8.21
CA MET A 5 11.29 -1.79 -8.82
C MET A 5 12.24 -0.80 -9.51
N GLU A 6 11.80 0.44 -9.77
CA GLU A 6 12.62 1.48 -10.40
C GLU A 6 13.61 2.13 -9.42
N GLU A 7 13.53 1.80 -8.13
CA GLU A 7 14.49 2.31 -7.15
C GLU A 7 15.87 1.67 -7.28
N LEU A 8 16.89 2.54 -7.34
CA LEU A 8 18.31 2.21 -7.54
C LEU A 8 18.88 1.11 -6.63
N LYS A 9 18.24 0.84 -5.48
CA LYS A 9 18.70 -0.16 -4.50
C LYS A 9 18.24 -1.59 -4.80
N LEU A 10 17.36 -1.79 -5.78
CA LEU A 10 16.83 -3.09 -6.19
C LEU A 10 17.50 -3.52 -7.50
N THR A 11 18.56 -4.30 -7.40
CA THR A 11 19.43 -4.64 -8.55
C THR A 11 19.24 -6.05 -9.08
N GLY A 12 18.39 -6.87 -8.44
CA GLY A 12 18.12 -8.22 -8.91
C GLY A 12 17.06 -8.26 -10.02
N ASN A 13 17.06 -9.35 -10.79
CA ASN A 13 16.09 -9.64 -11.84
C ASN A 13 15.81 -11.14 -11.81
N HIS A 14 14.57 -11.53 -12.09
CA HIS A 14 14.14 -12.93 -12.12
C HIS A 14 13.25 -13.20 -13.34
N LEU A 15 13.30 -14.44 -13.82
CA LEU A 15 12.54 -14.94 -14.95
C LEU A 15 11.05 -14.73 -14.75
N LYS A 16 10.44 -13.98 -15.67
CA LYS A 16 8.98 -13.84 -15.74
C LYS A 16 8.34 -15.21 -15.96
N GLY A 17 7.44 -15.58 -15.05
CA GLY A 17 6.73 -16.87 -15.06
C GLY A 17 7.51 -18.02 -14.40
N SER A 18 8.65 -17.76 -13.76
CA SER A 18 9.25 -18.73 -12.82
C SER A 18 8.32 -18.95 -11.63
N ARG A 19 8.49 -20.09 -10.96
CA ARG A 19 7.64 -20.51 -9.84
C ARG A 19 8.27 -19.98 -8.53
N PRO A 20 7.64 -19.01 -7.84
CA PRO A 20 8.18 -18.51 -6.59
C PRO A 20 8.14 -19.57 -5.50
N LEU A 21 9.13 -19.54 -4.61
CA LEU A 21 9.04 -20.18 -3.30
C LEU A 21 8.43 -19.18 -2.31
N LEU A 22 7.43 -19.61 -1.53
CA LEU A 22 6.80 -18.77 -0.51
C LEU A 22 7.28 -19.20 0.86
N THR A 23 7.86 -18.26 1.61
CA THR A 23 8.33 -18.47 2.98
C THR A 23 7.53 -17.58 3.92
N PHE A 24 6.96 -18.17 4.97
CA PHE A 24 6.19 -17.45 5.98
C PHE A 24 6.88 -17.55 7.34
N SER A 25 6.96 -16.43 8.06
CA SER A 25 7.37 -16.43 9.46
C SER A 25 6.42 -17.25 10.35
N SER A 26 6.94 -17.83 11.44
CA SER A 26 6.14 -18.62 12.39
C SER A 26 5.03 -17.82 13.07
N ASN A 27 5.12 -16.49 13.06
CA ASN A 27 4.10 -15.57 13.57
C ASN A 27 2.75 -15.77 12.87
N PHE A 28 2.73 -16.24 11.61
CA PHE A 28 1.48 -16.48 10.88
C PHE A 28 0.62 -17.60 11.49
N ASP A 29 1.23 -18.53 12.22
CA ASP A 29 0.54 -19.67 12.81
C ASP A 29 0.00 -19.39 14.23
N GLN A 30 0.22 -18.20 14.77
CA GLN A 30 -0.20 -17.84 16.13
C GLN A 30 -1.69 -17.50 16.24
N GLN A 31 -2.23 -16.69 15.32
CA GLN A 31 -3.62 -16.23 15.38
C GLN A 31 -4.45 -16.73 14.19
N PRO A 32 -5.76 -17.00 14.36
CA PRO A 32 -6.61 -17.51 13.27
C PRO A 32 -6.68 -16.58 12.05
N HIS A 33 -6.71 -15.27 12.27
CA HIS A 33 -6.77 -14.30 11.17
C HIS A 33 -5.47 -14.28 10.35
N TRP A 34 -4.31 -14.51 10.99
CA TRP A 34 -3.03 -14.66 10.29
C TRP A 34 -2.96 -15.95 9.50
N LYS A 35 -3.48 -17.06 10.03
CA LYS A 35 -3.60 -18.33 9.28
C LYS A 35 -4.45 -18.17 8.02
N LEU A 36 -5.58 -17.48 8.14
CA LEU A 36 -6.43 -17.17 7.00
C LEU A 36 -5.69 -16.33 5.95
N LEU A 37 -4.95 -15.30 6.39
CA LEU A 37 -4.14 -14.48 5.50
C LEU A 37 -3.02 -15.28 4.83
N LYS A 38 -2.35 -16.19 5.56
CA LYS A 38 -1.32 -17.08 5.01
C LYS A 38 -1.88 -17.95 3.88
N GLU A 39 -3.05 -18.54 4.06
CA GLU A 39 -3.72 -19.32 3.01
C GLU A 39 -4.12 -18.46 1.81
N MET A 40 -4.69 -17.27 2.03
CA MET A 40 -5.06 -16.36 0.95
C MET A 40 -3.84 -15.87 0.16
N ILE A 41 -2.77 -15.46 0.84
CA ILE A 41 -1.51 -15.03 0.21
C ILE A 41 -0.91 -16.18 -0.58
N THR A 42 -0.95 -17.40 -0.05
CA THR A 42 -0.49 -18.59 -0.77
C THR A 42 -1.26 -18.75 -2.08
N GLN A 43 -2.59 -18.64 -2.08
CA GLN A 43 -3.38 -18.74 -3.30
C GLN A 43 -3.14 -17.61 -4.30
N ILE A 44 -2.81 -16.41 -3.83
CA ILE A 44 -2.55 -15.24 -4.69
C ILE A 44 -1.17 -15.31 -5.35
N PHE A 45 -0.14 -15.66 -4.58
CA PHE A 45 1.25 -15.60 -5.03
C PHE A 45 1.81 -16.95 -5.49
N ALA A 46 1.20 -18.07 -5.11
CA ALA A 46 1.63 -19.37 -5.61
C ALA A 46 1.27 -19.53 -7.09
N THR A 47 2.17 -20.15 -7.84
CA THR A 47 1.90 -20.53 -9.22
C THR A 47 1.23 -21.91 -9.23
N PRO A 48 -0.01 -22.04 -9.75
CA PRO A 48 -0.68 -23.34 -9.80
C PRO A 48 0.10 -24.31 -10.69
N LYS A 49 -0.04 -25.60 -10.37
CA LYS A 49 0.58 -26.67 -11.15
C LYS A 49 0.03 -26.61 -12.59
N ASP A 50 0.93 -26.79 -13.56
CA ASP A 50 0.60 -26.84 -15.00
C ASP A 50 0.01 -25.56 -15.60
N HIS A 51 0.30 -24.40 -14.99
CA HIS A 51 -0.08 -23.12 -15.59
C HIS A 51 0.63 -22.91 -16.95
N ARG A 52 -0.12 -22.57 -18.00
CA ARG A 52 0.38 -22.44 -19.39
C ARG A 52 1.61 -21.55 -19.56
N LYS A 53 1.78 -20.53 -18.70
CA LYS A 53 2.91 -19.59 -18.74
C LYS A 53 3.98 -19.88 -17.66
N ALA A 54 3.83 -20.93 -16.87
CA ALA A 54 4.80 -21.30 -15.86
C ALA A 54 6.05 -21.91 -16.51
N LYS A 55 7.21 -21.46 -16.07
CA LYS A 55 8.50 -22.04 -16.40
C LYS A 55 8.87 -23.09 -15.34
N PRO A 56 9.67 -24.11 -15.69
CA PRO A 56 10.01 -25.19 -14.77
C PRO A 56 10.93 -24.75 -13.61
N PHE A 57 11.63 -23.61 -13.75
CA PHE A 57 12.64 -23.16 -12.80
C PHE A 57 12.05 -22.33 -11.63
N HIS A 58 12.70 -22.48 -10.48
CA HIS A 58 12.54 -21.64 -9.30
C HIS A 58 13.70 -20.63 -9.29
N ASP A 59 13.37 -19.34 -9.27
CA ASP A 59 14.36 -18.26 -9.48
C ASP A 59 14.26 -17.16 -8.41
N HIS A 60 13.15 -17.13 -7.67
CA HIS A 60 12.89 -16.12 -6.65
C HIS A 60 12.07 -16.68 -5.49
N VAL A 61 12.22 -16.04 -4.33
CA VAL A 61 11.60 -16.37 -3.07
C VAL A 61 10.84 -15.14 -2.57
N PHE A 62 9.55 -15.32 -2.26
CA PHE A 62 8.78 -14.34 -1.51
C PHE A 62 8.84 -14.68 -0.03
N VAL A 63 9.33 -13.75 0.78
CA VAL A 63 9.40 -13.87 2.23
C VAL A 63 8.37 -12.96 2.86
N PHE A 64 7.42 -13.54 3.58
CA PHE A 64 6.40 -12.81 4.33
C PHE A 64 6.74 -12.82 5.81
N SER A 65 7.01 -11.64 6.34
CA SER A 65 7.29 -11.40 7.77
C SER A 65 6.20 -10.54 8.38
N ILE A 66 5.90 -10.76 9.66
CA ILE A 66 5.00 -9.90 10.44
C ILE A 66 5.86 -9.12 11.42
N VAL A 67 5.79 -7.79 11.38
CA VAL A 67 6.44 -6.88 12.32
C VAL A 67 5.39 -5.84 12.74
N ASP A 68 5.18 -5.66 14.04
CA ASP A 68 4.22 -4.70 14.60
C ASP A 68 2.80 -4.81 13.99
N ASP A 69 2.26 -6.03 13.83
CA ASP A 69 0.97 -6.31 13.16
C ASP A 69 0.87 -5.88 11.69
N HIS A 70 2.01 -5.59 11.07
CA HIS A 70 2.11 -5.31 9.65
C HIS A 70 2.81 -6.47 8.93
N ILE A 71 2.30 -6.82 7.76
CA ILE A 71 2.97 -7.78 6.88
C ILE A 71 3.96 -7.00 6.02
N LEU A 72 5.22 -7.43 6.04
CA LEU A 72 6.28 -6.95 5.16
C LEU A 72 6.72 -8.07 4.22
N PRO A 73 6.24 -8.05 2.97
CA PRO A 73 6.74 -8.91 1.90
C PRO A 73 8.10 -8.43 1.41
N HIS A 74 9.02 -9.37 1.28
CA HIS A 74 10.31 -9.20 0.63
C HIS A 74 10.39 -10.16 -0.55
N ASN A 75 11.01 -9.72 -1.65
CA ASN A 75 11.22 -10.53 -2.84
C ASN A 75 12.72 -10.64 -3.10
N GLU A 76 13.22 -11.85 -2.97
CA GLU A 76 14.63 -12.18 -2.99
C GLU A 76 14.93 -13.15 -4.12
N ILE A 77 16.09 -12.99 -4.76
CA ILE A 77 16.59 -13.91 -5.77
C ILE A 77 17.83 -14.61 -5.28
N ASP A 78 17.98 -15.85 -5.72
CA ASP A 78 19.13 -16.68 -5.44
C ASP A 78 20.26 -16.30 -6.38
N LYS A 79 21.30 -15.63 -5.88
CA LYS A 79 22.57 -15.52 -6.59
C LYS A 79 23.46 -16.69 -6.16
N VAL A 80 23.43 -17.74 -6.97
CA VAL A 80 24.41 -18.81 -6.90
C VAL A 80 25.69 -18.31 -7.53
N ASP A 81 26.67 -17.93 -6.70
CA ASP A 81 27.98 -17.59 -7.20
C ASP A 81 28.68 -18.85 -7.73
N LYS A 82 29.67 -18.71 -8.63
CA LYS A 82 30.34 -19.85 -9.32
C LYS A 82 31.06 -20.85 -8.38
N GLY A 83 31.03 -20.62 -7.06
CA GLY A 83 31.66 -21.42 -6.01
C GLY A 83 30.81 -22.51 -5.37
N GLY A 84 29.61 -22.81 -5.89
CA GLY A 84 28.75 -23.89 -5.39
C GLY A 84 27.71 -23.45 -4.35
N LEU A 85 26.96 -24.43 -3.81
CA LEU A 85 25.78 -24.23 -2.95
C LEU A 85 26.11 -23.48 -1.63
N ASP A 86 27.36 -23.58 -1.15
CA ASP A 86 27.83 -23.00 0.11
C ASP A 86 27.87 -21.45 0.13
N LYS A 87 27.80 -20.81 -1.04
CA LYS A 87 27.84 -19.33 -1.17
C LYS A 87 26.60 -18.78 -1.86
N MET A 88 25.45 -19.37 -1.57
CA MET A 88 24.17 -18.83 -2.02
C MET A 88 23.89 -17.50 -1.31
N THR A 89 23.79 -16.42 -2.07
CA THR A 89 23.46 -15.09 -1.53
C THR A 89 22.13 -14.63 -2.06
N LEU A 90 21.31 -14.04 -1.20
CA LEU A 90 20.00 -13.51 -1.56
C LEU A 90 20.12 -12.04 -1.91
N VAL A 91 19.60 -11.65 -3.07
CA VAL A 91 19.57 -10.24 -3.50
C VAL A 91 18.14 -9.80 -3.74
N GLU A 92 17.82 -8.61 -3.27
CA GLU A 92 16.46 -8.11 -3.39
C GLU A 92 16.15 -7.51 -4.78
N VAL A 93 14.95 -7.83 -5.27
CA VAL A 93 14.39 -7.36 -6.56
C VAL A 93 13.25 -6.36 -6.35
N GLY A 94 12.58 -6.44 -5.21
CA GLY A 94 11.39 -5.66 -4.86
C GLY A 94 10.10 -6.18 -5.51
N PRO A 95 8.97 -5.45 -5.41
CA PRO A 95 8.78 -4.18 -4.71
C PRO A 95 8.74 -4.35 -3.18
N ARG A 96 9.15 -3.32 -2.42
CA ARG A 96 8.95 -3.27 -0.97
C ARG A 96 7.67 -2.54 -0.64
N PHE A 97 6.76 -3.22 0.02
CA PHE A 97 5.56 -2.59 0.56
C PHE A 97 5.20 -3.20 1.91
N CYS A 98 4.26 -2.57 2.59
CA CYS A 98 3.81 -2.97 3.90
C CYS A 98 2.28 -3.04 3.86
N LEU A 99 1.73 -4.20 4.20
CA LEU A 99 0.30 -4.44 4.27
C LEU A 99 -0.14 -4.39 5.73
N ASN A 100 -1.17 -3.60 6.00
CA ASN A 100 -1.86 -3.59 7.29
C ASN A 100 -3.28 -4.13 7.08
N PRO A 101 -3.65 -5.28 7.66
CA PRO A 101 -5.00 -5.81 7.55
C PRO A 101 -5.99 -4.91 8.26
N ILE A 102 -7.03 -4.47 7.54
CA ILE A 102 -8.05 -3.54 8.04
C ILE A 102 -9.26 -4.30 8.55
N LYS A 103 -9.92 -5.04 7.66
CA LYS A 103 -11.10 -5.85 7.93
C LYS A 103 -11.13 -7.09 7.04
N MET A 104 -11.71 -8.16 7.54
CA MET A 104 -11.99 -9.38 6.78
C MET A 104 -13.49 -9.65 6.80
N PHE A 105 -14.05 -9.97 5.64
CA PHE A 105 -15.46 -10.29 5.47
C PHE A 105 -15.63 -11.77 5.13
N GLY A 106 -16.72 -12.37 5.58
CA GLY A 106 -17.01 -13.79 5.34
C GLY A 106 -17.47 -14.11 3.92
N GLY A 107 -17.77 -13.10 3.10
CA GLY A 107 -18.19 -13.25 1.71
C GLY A 107 -17.30 -12.50 0.73
N SER A 108 -17.57 -12.69 -0.56
CA SER A 108 -16.88 -11.97 -1.63
C SER A 108 -17.31 -10.50 -1.64
N PHE A 109 -16.40 -9.60 -1.26
CA PHE A 109 -16.62 -8.14 -1.17
C PHE A 109 -17.78 -7.69 -0.26
N GLY A 110 -18.27 -8.56 0.63
CA GLY A 110 -19.38 -8.26 1.54
C GLY A 110 -19.64 -9.37 2.55
N GLY A 111 -20.72 -9.25 3.32
CA GLY A 111 -21.09 -10.21 4.36
C GLY A 111 -20.61 -9.79 5.76
N PRO A 112 -20.80 -10.67 6.77
CA PRO A 112 -20.45 -10.36 8.15
C PRO A 112 -18.95 -10.15 8.32
N THR A 113 -18.58 -9.19 9.17
CA THR A 113 -17.19 -8.91 9.51
C THR A 113 -16.66 -10.00 10.44
N LEU A 114 -15.65 -10.74 9.96
CA LEU A 114 -14.99 -11.80 10.72
C LEU A 114 -13.84 -11.27 11.58
N PHE A 115 -13.17 -10.23 11.09
CA PHE A 115 -12.05 -9.60 11.77
C PHE A 115 -12.04 -8.10 11.48
N GLU A 116 -11.76 -7.31 12.51
CA GLU A 116 -11.52 -5.87 12.42
C GLU A 116 -10.30 -5.54 13.28
N ASN A 117 -9.31 -4.86 12.68
CA ASN A 117 -8.11 -4.47 13.40
C ASN A 117 -8.39 -3.24 14.28
N PRO A 118 -8.32 -3.35 15.62
CA PRO A 118 -8.60 -2.23 16.52
C PRO A 118 -7.52 -1.14 16.46
N PHE A 119 -6.30 -1.49 16.05
CA PHE A 119 -5.17 -0.55 15.96
C PHE A 119 -5.10 0.14 14.60
N TYR A 120 -5.94 -0.23 13.64
CA TYR A 120 -5.96 0.41 12.34
C TYR A 120 -6.66 1.77 12.42
N GLU A 121 -5.86 2.82 12.54
CA GLU A 121 -6.34 4.17 12.33
C GLU A 121 -6.39 4.47 10.83
N LYS A 122 -7.60 4.79 10.34
CA LYS A 122 -7.71 5.43 9.03
C LYS A 122 -6.86 6.69 9.08
N ARG A 123 -5.90 6.81 8.16
CA ARG A 123 -5.32 8.12 7.79
C ARG A 123 -6.48 9.03 7.41
N LYS A 124 -7.03 9.77 8.38
CA LYS A 124 -7.86 10.94 8.11
C LYS A 124 -7.02 11.75 7.14
N LYS A 125 -7.61 12.29 6.07
CA LYS A 125 -6.93 13.16 5.10
C LYS A 125 -6.31 14.32 5.87
N ALA A 126 -5.11 14.12 6.41
CA ALA A 126 -4.36 15.06 7.20
C ALA A 126 -4.05 16.19 6.24
N GLY A 127 -4.80 17.28 6.39
CA GLY A 127 -4.76 18.39 5.44
C GLY A 127 -6.09 18.76 4.81
N LYS A 128 -7.16 17.96 4.84
CA LYS A 128 -8.48 18.46 4.38
C LYS A 128 -8.97 19.59 5.28
N TYR A 129 -8.88 19.39 6.60
CA TYR A 129 -9.21 20.43 7.58
C TYR A 129 -8.27 21.64 7.47
N ALA A 130 -6.95 21.40 7.43
CA ALA A 130 -5.97 22.49 7.29
C ALA A 130 -6.11 23.27 5.96
N LYS A 131 -6.40 22.59 4.83
CA LYS A 131 -6.70 23.22 3.54
C LYS A 131 -7.99 24.04 3.62
N LYS A 132 -9.03 23.53 4.28
CA LYS A 132 -10.30 24.27 4.48
C LYS A 132 -10.10 25.53 5.32
N VAL A 133 -9.29 25.45 6.38
CA VAL A 133 -8.94 26.62 7.22
C VAL A 133 -8.13 27.64 6.42
N LYS A 134 -7.07 27.22 5.71
CA LYS A 134 -6.26 28.11 4.85
C LYS A 134 -7.10 28.78 3.75
N ALA A 135 -8.02 28.05 3.13
CA ALA A 135 -8.94 28.60 2.11
C ALA A 135 -9.88 29.66 2.71
N LYS A 136 -10.41 29.42 3.93
CA LYS A 136 -11.27 30.40 4.61
C LYS A 136 -10.52 31.69 4.97
N VAL A 137 -9.28 31.58 5.43
CA VAL A 137 -8.42 32.75 5.73
C VAL A 137 -8.12 33.53 4.46
N ARG A 138 -7.74 32.85 3.36
CA ARG A 138 -7.47 33.49 2.07
C ARG A 138 -8.69 34.22 1.52
N ARG A 139 -9.88 33.65 1.64
CA ARG A 139 -11.13 34.29 1.21
C ARG A 139 -11.40 35.57 2.00
N LYS A 140 -11.24 35.55 3.32
CA LYS A 140 -11.41 36.74 4.17
C LYS A 140 -10.42 37.84 3.84
N MET A 141 -9.14 37.50 3.60
CA MET A 141 -8.14 38.49 3.20
C MET A 141 -8.48 39.11 1.84
N HIS A 142 -8.90 38.30 0.87
CA HIS A 142 -9.34 38.82 -0.43
C HIS A 142 -10.60 39.71 -0.32
N GLU A 143 -11.57 39.35 0.53
CA GLU A 143 -12.76 40.18 0.81
C GLU A 143 -12.38 41.52 1.48
N MET A 144 -11.32 41.55 2.30
CA MET A 144 -10.82 42.78 2.93
C MET A 144 -9.96 43.64 1.99
N GLU A 145 -9.16 43.02 1.11
CA GLU A 145 -8.31 43.73 0.14
C GLU A 145 -9.13 44.29 -1.03
N ASN A 146 -10.22 43.61 -1.43
CA ASN A 146 -11.15 44.07 -2.46
C ASN A 146 -12.43 44.66 -1.83
N THR A 147 -12.28 45.61 -0.91
CA THR A 147 -13.40 46.49 -0.56
C THR A 147 -13.72 47.38 -1.76
N LEU A 148 -14.90 47.15 -2.36
CA LEU A 148 -15.42 48.00 -3.42
C LEU A 148 -15.57 49.43 -2.88
N GLU A 149 -15.12 50.42 -3.64
CA GLU A 149 -15.39 51.81 -3.29
C GLU A 149 -16.91 52.01 -3.25
N PRO A 150 -17.42 52.76 -2.25
CA PRO A 150 -18.83 53.10 -2.21
C PRO A 150 -19.17 53.85 -3.51
N ASP A 151 -20.18 53.34 -4.22
CA ASP A 151 -20.66 53.94 -5.46
C ASP A 151 -21.21 55.34 -5.16
N GLU A 152 -20.54 56.37 -5.69
CA GLU A 152 -20.92 57.78 -5.50
C GLU A 152 -22.34 58.09 -6.02
N PHE A 153 -22.91 57.24 -6.87
CA PHE A 153 -24.25 57.36 -7.41
C PHE A 153 -25.30 56.47 -6.72
N ALA A 154 -24.93 55.75 -5.64
CA ALA A 154 -25.82 54.82 -4.95
C ALA A 154 -27.09 55.48 -4.36
N ASP A 155 -27.04 56.79 -4.09
CA ASP A 155 -28.18 57.56 -3.58
C ASP A 155 -28.93 58.34 -4.68
N LEU A 156 -28.46 58.31 -5.94
CA LEU A 156 -29.09 59.05 -7.05
C LEU A 156 -30.47 58.50 -7.45
N TRP A 157 -30.74 57.24 -7.13
CA TRP A 157 -31.98 56.53 -7.48
C TRP A 157 -32.92 56.29 -6.30
N LYS A 158 -32.66 56.89 -5.13
CA LYS A 158 -33.50 56.74 -3.92
C LYS A 158 -34.54 57.83 -3.73
N GLY A 159 -34.76 58.70 -4.72
CA GLY A 159 -35.71 59.80 -4.61
C GLY A 159 -36.43 60.09 -5.92
N GLU A 160 -37.37 59.24 -6.30
CA GLU A 160 -38.49 59.58 -7.18
C GLU A 160 -39.69 58.68 -6.80
N ASP A 161 -40.39 59.09 -5.73
CA ASP A 161 -41.80 58.80 -5.46
C ASP A 161 -42.52 60.15 -5.26
#